data_AF-A0A423P9H6-F1
#
_entry.id   AF-A0A423P9H6-F1
#
_cell.length_a   1.000
_cell.length_b   1.000
_cell.length_c   1.000
_cell.angle_alpha   90.00
_cell.angle_beta   90.00
_cell.angle_gamma   90.00
#
_symmetry.space_group_name_H-M   'P 1'
#
loop_
_entity.id
_entity.type
_entity.pdbx_description
1 polymer ?
#
loop_
_entity_poly.entity_id
_entity_poly.type
_entity_poly.pdbx_seq_one_letter_code
_entity_poly.pdbx_strand_id
1 'polypeptide(L)'
;MARTGRPRAFDRDDAVDQAMQLFWQHGYDSTSLSLLKAELGGGISAPSFYAAFGSKEALFDECVQRYLATFAQVTECLWDESLPPRQALETALRQSARMQCDDGHPKGCMVTLGVMSAPSPENAHVAQTLTHSRARTRAGIVACVERGVSEGLLADNTNAAAVATVFDSFLQGISILARDDTPIESIDAAITQVMRTWDLMAKS
;
A
#
# COMPACT_ATOMS: atom_id res chain seq x y z
N MET A 1 -14.26 -24.80 -33.00
CA MET A 1 -13.63 -25.80 -32.11
C MET A 1 -13.61 -25.24 -30.69
N ALA A 2 -14.53 -25.69 -29.85
CA ALA A 2 -14.52 -25.31 -28.43
C ALA A 2 -13.31 -25.97 -27.77
N ARG A 3 -12.37 -25.18 -27.26
CA ARG A 3 -11.36 -25.67 -26.32
C ARG A 3 -12.06 -25.94 -24.99
N THR A 4 -12.66 -27.13 -24.86
CA THR A 4 -13.12 -27.67 -23.59
C THR A 4 -11.90 -28.02 -22.74
N GLY A 5 -11.31 -27.00 -22.12
CA GLY A 5 -10.39 -27.21 -21.01
C GLY A 5 -11.18 -27.71 -19.81
N ARG A 6 -10.67 -28.76 -19.15
CA ARG A 6 -11.18 -29.26 -17.87
C ARG A 6 -11.45 -28.08 -16.92
N PRO A 7 -12.56 -28.05 -16.17
CA PRO A 7 -12.82 -27.00 -15.18
C PRO A 7 -11.57 -26.82 -14.30
N ARG A 8 -11.18 -25.56 -14.05
CA ARG A 8 -10.05 -25.29 -13.15
C ARG A 8 -10.40 -25.93 -11.81
N ALA A 9 -9.48 -26.76 -11.29
CA ALA A 9 -9.68 -27.46 -10.04
C ALA A 9 -9.63 -26.53 -8.80
N PHE A 10 -9.36 -25.24 -9.02
CA PHE A 10 -9.21 -24.21 -8.01
C PHE A 10 -9.95 -22.94 -8.45
N ASP A 11 -10.41 -22.17 -7.46
CA ASP A 11 -10.94 -20.83 -7.70
C ASP A 11 -9.79 -19.87 -7.99
N ARG A 12 -9.87 -19.17 -9.13
CA ARG A 12 -8.80 -18.30 -9.59
C ARG A 12 -8.69 -17.05 -8.73
N ASP A 13 -9.82 -16.49 -8.32
CA ASP A 13 -9.84 -15.24 -7.56
C ASP A 13 -9.32 -15.49 -6.15
N ASP A 14 -9.70 -16.60 -5.51
CA ASP A 14 -9.11 -17.01 -4.23
C ASP A 14 -7.60 -17.22 -4.34
N ALA A 15 -7.13 -17.80 -5.46
CA ALA A 15 -5.68 -17.98 -5.68
C ALA A 15 -4.94 -16.65 -5.88
N VAL A 16 -5.56 -15.63 -6.47
CA VAL A 16 -4.93 -14.30 -6.56
C VAL A 16 -4.86 -13.64 -5.18
N ASP A 17 -5.86 -13.84 -4.31
CA ASP A 17 -5.83 -13.32 -2.93
C ASP A 17 -4.74 -14.00 -2.10
N GLN A 18 -4.62 -15.32 -2.19
CA GLN A 18 -3.54 -16.08 -1.56
C GLN A 18 -2.17 -15.63 -2.07
N ALA A 19 -2.01 -15.43 -3.39
CA ALA A 19 -0.78 -14.93 -3.98
C ALA A 19 -0.45 -13.52 -3.47
N MET A 20 -1.44 -12.64 -3.38
CA MET A 20 -1.28 -11.29 -2.87
C MET A 20 -0.77 -11.30 -1.43
N GLN A 21 -1.32 -12.15 -0.56
CA GLN A 21 -0.84 -12.30 0.82
C GLN A 21 0.61 -12.79 0.88
N LEU A 22 0.98 -13.78 0.06
CA LEU A 22 2.37 -14.27 0.00
C LEU A 22 3.33 -13.17 -0.45
N PHE A 23 2.98 -12.45 -1.52
CA PHE A 23 3.78 -11.34 -2.02
C PHE A 23 3.86 -10.17 -1.04
N TRP A 24 2.80 -9.88 -0.32
CA TRP A 24 2.79 -8.85 0.72
C TRP A 24 3.69 -9.22 1.89
N GLN A 25 3.63 -10.48 2.34
CA GLN A 25 4.46 -10.97 3.43
C GLN A 25 5.95 -10.98 3.05
N HIS A 26 6.29 -11.59 1.91
CA HIS A 26 7.66 -11.95 1.57
C HIS A 26 8.33 -11.04 0.54
N GLY A 27 7.55 -10.26 -0.20
CA GLY A 27 8.01 -9.53 -1.38
C GLY A 27 8.12 -10.42 -2.63
N TYR A 28 8.24 -9.80 -3.79
CA TYR A 28 8.35 -10.45 -5.09
C TYR A 28 9.50 -11.45 -5.18
N ASP A 29 10.77 -11.05 -5.05
CA ASP A 29 11.94 -11.91 -5.29
C ASP A 29 11.96 -13.11 -4.33
N SER A 30 11.66 -12.91 -3.05
CA SER A 30 11.62 -13.97 -2.03
C SER A 30 10.45 -14.95 -2.20
N THR A 31 9.42 -14.59 -2.96
CA THR A 31 8.27 -15.46 -3.20
C THR A 31 8.56 -16.38 -4.39
N SER A 32 9.03 -17.60 -4.12
CA SER A 32 9.39 -18.54 -5.18
C SER A 32 8.17 -19.06 -5.95
N LEU A 33 8.36 -19.43 -7.23
CA LEU A 33 7.30 -20.07 -8.01
C LEU A 33 6.88 -21.43 -7.41
N SER A 34 7.81 -22.14 -6.77
CA SER A 34 7.51 -23.37 -6.01
C SER A 34 6.58 -23.10 -4.84
N LEU A 35 6.83 -22.04 -4.06
CA LEU A 35 5.97 -21.63 -2.95
C LEU A 35 4.57 -21.28 -3.46
N LEU A 36 4.47 -20.41 -4.47
CA LEU A 36 3.17 -20.06 -5.07
C LEU A 36 2.41 -21.32 -5.50
N LYS A 37 3.02 -22.20 -6.27
CA LYS A 37 2.32 -23.42 -6.72
C LYS A 37 1.89 -24.33 -5.57
N ALA A 38 2.65 -24.39 -4.48
CA ALA A 38 2.31 -25.22 -3.33
C ALA A 38 1.12 -24.67 -2.54
N GLU A 39 1.06 -23.35 -2.35
CA GLU A 39 0.03 -22.70 -1.52
C GLU A 39 -1.26 -22.42 -2.30
N LEU A 40 -1.16 -22.01 -3.56
CA LEU A 40 -2.31 -21.56 -4.33
C LEU A 40 -3.32 -22.69 -4.56
N GLY A 41 -4.58 -22.45 -4.18
CA GLY A 41 -5.68 -23.40 -4.37
C GLY A 41 -5.47 -24.75 -3.70
N GLY A 42 -4.62 -24.83 -2.65
CA GLY A 42 -4.24 -26.09 -2.00
C GLY A 42 -3.23 -26.93 -2.78
N GLY A 43 -2.53 -26.34 -3.75
CA GLY A 43 -1.50 -26.99 -4.56
C GLY A 43 -1.88 -27.10 -6.03
N ILE A 44 -1.42 -26.17 -6.85
CA ILE A 44 -1.64 -26.17 -8.30
C ILE A 44 -0.43 -26.70 -9.08
N SER A 45 -0.74 -27.47 -10.13
CA SER A 45 0.28 -27.94 -11.07
C SER A 45 0.91 -26.79 -11.86
N ALA A 46 2.16 -26.96 -12.32
CA ALA A 46 2.82 -25.94 -13.15
C ALA A 46 2.04 -25.61 -14.44
N PRO A 47 1.50 -26.59 -15.21
CA PRO A 47 0.65 -26.28 -16.36
C PRO A 47 -0.59 -25.46 -15.99
N SER A 48 -1.25 -25.77 -14.86
CA SER A 48 -2.40 -25.01 -14.39
C SER A 48 -2.04 -23.58 -14.01
N PHE A 49 -0.92 -23.38 -13.32
CA PHE A 49 -0.40 -22.06 -12.96
C PHE A 49 -0.19 -21.19 -14.21
N TYR A 50 0.60 -21.69 -15.16
CA TYR A 50 0.92 -20.93 -16.37
C TYR A 50 -0.31 -20.69 -17.24
N ALA A 51 -1.25 -21.64 -17.30
CA ALA A 51 -2.51 -21.45 -18.02
C ALA A 51 -3.45 -20.42 -17.35
N ALA A 52 -3.32 -20.21 -16.04
CA ALA A 52 -4.19 -19.29 -15.28
C ALA A 52 -3.63 -17.88 -15.16
N PHE A 53 -2.30 -17.75 -15.05
CA PHE A 53 -1.62 -16.51 -14.69
C PHE A 53 -0.56 -16.07 -15.69
N GLY A 54 -0.13 -16.95 -16.61
CA GLY A 54 0.90 -16.63 -17.61
C GLY A 54 2.33 -16.65 -17.05
N SER A 55 2.62 -15.86 -16.02
CA SER A 55 3.91 -15.80 -15.35
C SER A 55 3.78 -15.37 -13.88
N LYS A 56 4.86 -15.50 -13.10
CA LYS A 56 4.92 -14.96 -11.73
C LYS A 56 4.75 -13.43 -11.73
N GLU A 57 5.35 -12.76 -12.70
CA GLU A 57 5.26 -11.31 -12.89
C GLU A 57 3.83 -10.88 -13.19
N ALA A 58 3.16 -11.53 -14.15
CA ALA A 58 1.77 -11.21 -14.48
C ALA A 58 0.81 -11.47 -13.30
N LEU A 59 1.06 -12.52 -12.51
CA LEU A 59 0.33 -12.74 -11.25
C LEU A 59 0.61 -11.63 -10.23
N PHE A 60 1.86 -11.23 -10.07
CA PHE A 60 2.23 -10.16 -9.15
C PHE A 60 1.57 -8.83 -9.53
N ASP A 61 1.59 -8.46 -10.80
CA ASP A 61 0.93 -7.25 -11.29
C ASP A 61 -0.57 -7.27 -10.96
N GLU A 62 -1.22 -8.41 -11.15
CA GLU A 62 -2.63 -8.57 -10.79
C GLU A 62 -2.86 -8.43 -9.28
N CYS A 63 -2.01 -9.04 -8.44
CA CYS A 63 -2.05 -8.88 -6.99
C CYS A 63 -1.86 -7.41 -6.58
N VAL A 64 -0.93 -6.68 -7.22
CA VAL A 64 -0.73 -5.25 -6.97
C VAL A 64 -1.97 -4.46 -7.35
N GLN A 65 -2.57 -4.69 -8.51
CA GLN A 65 -3.81 -4.01 -8.90
C GLN A 65 -4.94 -4.29 -7.92
N ARG A 66 -5.08 -5.54 -7.47
CA ARG A 66 -6.07 -5.91 -6.46
C ARG A 66 -5.82 -5.22 -5.13
N TYR A 67 -4.57 -5.19 -4.66
CA TYR A 67 -4.18 -4.47 -3.45
C TYR A 67 -4.52 -2.98 -3.55
N LEU A 68 -4.22 -2.36 -4.70
CA LEU A 68 -4.50 -0.96 -4.94
C LEU A 68 -6.01 -0.65 -4.97
N ALA A 69 -6.81 -1.55 -5.52
CA ALA A 69 -8.28 -1.42 -5.56
C ALA A 69 -8.97 -1.70 -4.22
N THR A 70 -8.25 -2.23 -3.22
CA THR A 70 -8.81 -2.65 -1.93
C THR A 70 -8.11 -1.96 -0.76
N PHE A 71 -6.97 -2.48 -0.31
CA PHE A 71 -6.27 -2.04 0.89
C PHE A 71 -5.64 -0.65 0.77
N ALA A 72 -5.17 -0.26 -0.43
CA ALA A 72 -4.53 1.05 -0.61
C ALA A 72 -5.51 2.25 -0.63
N GLN A 73 -6.82 1.98 -0.70
CA GLN A 73 -7.87 3.01 -0.76
C GLN A 73 -7.95 3.87 0.52
N VAL A 74 -7.30 3.44 1.61
CA VAL A 74 -7.19 4.17 2.88
C VAL A 74 -6.51 5.54 2.77
N THR A 75 -5.90 5.88 1.63
CA THR A 75 -5.29 7.19 1.38
C THR A 75 -6.07 8.06 0.38
N GLU A 76 -7.20 7.58 -0.17
CA GLU A 76 -7.96 8.35 -1.17
C GLU A 76 -8.59 9.62 -0.60
N CYS A 77 -8.84 9.67 0.72
CA CYS A 77 -9.35 10.88 1.37
C CYS A 77 -8.40 12.09 1.26
N LEU A 78 -7.11 11.89 0.94
CA LEU A 78 -6.18 12.97 0.61
C LEU A 78 -6.63 13.79 -0.61
N TRP A 79 -7.40 13.18 -1.51
CA TRP A 79 -7.93 13.81 -2.72
C TRP A 79 -9.38 14.27 -2.56
N ASP A 80 -9.97 14.11 -1.38
CA ASP A 80 -11.33 14.57 -1.10
C ASP A 80 -11.31 16.07 -0.77
N GLU A 81 -11.72 16.89 -1.74
CA GLU A 81 -11.84 18.33 -1.58
C GLU A 81 -12.98 18.76 -0.64
N SER A 82 -13.92 17.88 -0.32
CA SER A 82 -14.98 18.17 0.64
C SER A 82 -14.52 18.10 2.10
N LEU A 83 -13.39 17.44 2.37
CA LEU A 83 -12.80 17.37 3.70
C LEU A 83 -11.83 18.55 3.95
N PRO A 84 -11.81 19.13 5.16
CA PRO A 84 -10.74 20.04 5.55
C PRO A 84 -9.37 19.39 5.38
N PRO A 85 -8.36 20.08 4.84
CA PRO A 85 -7.09 19.46 4.45
C PRO A 85 -6.35 18.79 5.62
N ARG A 86 -6.40 19.41 6.82
CA ARG A 86 -5.85 18.81 8.05
C ARG A 86 -6.55 17.49 8.39
N GLN A 87 -7.87 17.44 8.25
CA GLN A 87 -8.69 16.27 8.54
C GLN A 87 -8.46 15.17 7.52
N ALA A 88 -8.35 15.49 6.24
CA ALA A 88 -8.01 14.54 5.18
C ALA A 88 -6.68 13.84 5.46
N LEU A 89 -5.64 14.62 5.80
CA LEU A 89 -4.33 14.08 6.16
C LEU A 89 -4.36 13.18 7.40
N GLU A 90 -4.99 13.64 8.49
CA GLU A 90 -5.10 12.86 9.71
C GLU A 90 -5.90 11.56 9.48
N THR A 91 -6.98 11.64 8.70
CA THR A 91 -7.80 10.48 8.34
C THR A 91 -6.99 9.46 7.56
N ALA A 92 -6.22 9.90 6.56
CA ALA A 92 -5.35 9.02 5.78
C ALA A 92 -4.33 8.28 6.65
N LEU A 93 -3.69 8.99 7.60
CA LEU A 93 -2.73 8.38 8.54
C LEU A 93 -3.40 7.33 9.43
N ARG A 94 -4.54 7.67 10.04
CA ARG A 94 -5.26 6.76 10.96
C ARG A 94 -5.87 5.56 10.25
N GLN A 95 -6.46 5.76 9.07
CA GLN A 95 -6.98 4.65 8.25
C GLN A 95 -5.85 3.73 7.80
N SER A 96 -4.72 4.30 7.37
CA SER A 96 -3.54 3.52 6.99
C SER A 96 -2.96 2.74 8.16
N ALA A 97 -2.89 3.31 9.36
CA ALA A 97 -2.43 2.59 10.55
C ALA A 97 -3.33 1.41 10.89
N ARG A 98 -4.66 1.61 10.90
CA ARG A 98 -5.62 0.54 11.16
C ARG A 98 -5.50 -0.60 10.17
N MET A 99 -5.45 -0.28 8.87
CA MET A 99 -5.25 -1.30 7.83
C MET A 99 -3.94 -2.04 8.06
N GLN A 100 -2.81 -1.35 8.20
CA GLN A 100 -1.51 -2.00 8.34
C GLN A 100 -1.37 -2.88 9.59
N CYS A 101 -2.12 -2.60 10.65
CA CYS A 101 -2.12 -3.33 11.91
C CYS A 101 -3.25 -4.37 12.01
N ASP A 102 -4.07 -4.57 10.99
CA ASP A 102 -5.16 -5.56 11.01
C ASP A 102 -4.62 -7.00 10.99
N ASP A 103 -5.30 -7.95 11.65
CA ASP A 103 -4.89 -9.37 11.72
C ASP A 103 -5.42 -10.21 10.55
N GLY A 104 -6.33 -9.67 9.73
CA GLY A 104 -6.96 -10.36 8.60
C GLY A 104 -6.05 -10.52 7.38
N HIS A 105 -4.85 -9.94 7.40
CA HIS A 105 -3.87 -10.01 6.33
C HIS A 105 -2.44 -9.76 6.87
N PRO A 106 -1.39 -9.95 6.05
CA PRO A 106 -0.02 -9.61 6.45
C PRO A 106 0.13 -8.16 6.95
N LYS A 107 0.94 -7.96 7.99
CA LYS A 107 1.19 -6.63 8.59
C LYS A 107 1.99 -5.70 7.67
N GLY A 108 1.74 -4.40 7.82
CA GLY A 108 2.39 -3.32 7.08
C GLY A 108 1.78 -3.07 5.71
N CYS A 109 2.35 -2.16 4.90
CA CYS A 109 1.79 -1.79 3.60
C CYS A 109 2.54 -2.46 2.44
N MET A 110 1.85 -3.20 1.57
CA MET A 110 2.47 -3.83 0.38
C MET A 110 3.11 -2.78 -0.54
N VAL A 111 2.54 -1.58 -0.65
CA VAL A 111 3.09 -0.48 -1.45
C VAL A 111 4.40 0.07 -0.87
N THR A 112 4.53 0.14 0.46
CA THR A 112 5.74 0.59 1.16
C THR A 112 6.83 -0.49 1.12
N LEU A 113 6.48 -1.71 1.52
CA LEU A 113 7.40 -2.85 1.63
C LEU A 113 7.80 -3.39 0.24
N GLY A 114 6.93 -3.16 -0.74
CA GLY A 114 7.07 -3.48 -2.15
C GLY A 114 8.34 -2.93 -2.82
N VAL A 115 8.92 -1.84 -2.33
CA VAL A 115 10.16 -1.26 -2.88
C VAL A 115 11.33 -2.21 -2.76
N MET A 116 11.42 -2.88 -1.62
CA MET A 116 12.52 -3.78 -1.31
C MET A 116 12.26 -5.20 -1.83
N SER A 117 11.14 -5.39 -2.53
CA SER A 117 10.71 -6.70 -3.03
C SER A 117 11.47 -7.17 -4.26
N ALA A 118 11.99 -6.24 -5.05
CA ALA A 118 12.68 -6.51 -6.32
C ALA A 118 13.99 -5.69 -6.39
N PRO A 119 14.96 -5.95 -5.49
CA PRO A 119 16.23 -5.20 -5.45
C PRO A 119 17.11 -5.49 -6.67
N SER A 120 16.82 -6.57 -7.41
CA SER A 120 17.54 -6.93 -8.62
C SER A 120 17.22 -5.96 -9.78
N PRO A 121 18.22 -5.44 -10.51
CA PRO A 121 17.98 -4.53 -11.63
C PRO A 121 17.05 -5.09 -12.72
N GLU A 122 17.04 -6.42 -12.88
CA GLU A 122 16.20 -7.15 -13.83
C GLU A 122 14.70 -7.10 -13.49
N ASN A 123 14.35 -6.96 -12.20
CA ASN A 123 12.95 -6.93 -11.73
C ASN A 123 12.53 -5.54 -11.28
N ALA A 124 13.35 -4.50 -11.53
CA ALA A 124 13.04 -3.14 -11.10
C ALA A 124 11.72 -2.60 -11.67
N HIS A 125 11.29 -3.09 -12.85
CA HIS A 125 10.01 -2.72 -13.46
C HIS A 125 8.80 -3.21 -12.64
N VAL A 126 8.93 -4.34 -11.96
CA VAL A 126 7.89 -4.94 -11.11
C VAL A 126 7.49 -3.99 -9.96
N ALA A 127 8.42 -3.16 -9.50
CA ALA A 127 8.16 -2.16 -8.46
C ALA A 127 7.60 -0.82 -8.96
N GLN A 128 7.44 -0.62 -10.28
CA GLN A 128 7.01 0.68 -10.84
C GLN A 128 5.60 1.07 -10.40
N THR A 129 4.64 0.17 -10.50
CA THR A 129 3.24 0.41 -10.10
C THR A 129 3.15 0.81 -8.62
N LEU A 130 3.90 0.10 -7.76
CA LEU A 130 3.98 0.41 -6.33
C LEU A 130 4.64 1.78 -6.10
N THR A 131 5.66 2.11 -6.90
CA THR A 131 6.34 3.41 -6.84
C THR A 131 5.43 4.57 -7.26
N HIS A 132 4.63 4.39 -8.30
CA HIS A 132 3.61 5.37 -8.70
C HIS A 132 2.55 5.53 -7.61
N SER A 133 2.13 4.45 -6.95
CA SER A 133 1.18 4.53 -5.83
C SER A 133 1.75 5.36 -4.66
N ARG A 134 3.00 5.14 -4.24
CA ARG A 134 3.65 5.99 -3.22
C ARG A 134 3.75 7.45 -3.65
N ALA A 135 4.13 7.69 -4.92
CA ALA A 135 4.21 9.04 -5.46
C ALA A 135 2.84 9.73 -5.45
N ARG A 136 1.75 9.01 -5.77
CA ARG A 136 0.37 9.49 -5.66
C ARG A 136 0.01 9.84 -4.21
N THR A 137 0.30 8.97 -3.25
CA THR A 137 0.04 9.28 -1.83
C THR A 137 0.80 10.52 -1.37
N ARG A 138 2.09 10.64 -1.68
CA ARG A 138 2.88 11.85 -1.36
C ARG A 138 2.31 13.10 -2.02
N ALA A 139 1.90 13.02 -3.28
CA ALA A 139 1.27 14.14 -3.98
C ALA A 139 -0.06 14.55 -3.34
N GLY A 140 -0.85 13.60 -2.83
CA GLY A 140 -2.07 13.90 -2.07
C GLY A 140 -1.77 14.62 -0.76
N ILE A 141 -0.70 14.23 -0.05
CA ILE A 141 -0.25 14.95 1.15
C ILE A 141 0.18 16.38 0.80
N VAL A 142 0.94 16.58 -0.28
CA VAL A 142 1.32 17.91 -0.77
C VAL A 142 0.06 18.74 -1.07
N ALA A 143 -0.91 18.17 -1.78
CA ALA A 143 -2.16 18.84 -2.12
C ALA A 143 -2.94 19.29 -0.88
N CYS A 144 -3.01 18.45 0.17
CA CYS A 144 -3.60 18.86 1.46
C CYS A 144 -2.88 20.07 2.06
N VAL A 145 -1.55 20.07 2.09
CA VAL A 145 -0.78 21.19 2.66
C VAL A 145 -0.95 22.47 1.84
N GLU A 146 -0.89 22.38 0.51
CA GLU A 146 -1.11 23.52 -0.39
C GLU A 146 -2.51 24.10 -0.26
N ARG A 147 -3.54 23.24 -0.15
CA ARG A 147 -4.90 23.66 0.17
C ARG A 147 -4.95 24.41 1.50
N GLY A 148 -4.33 23.87 2.54
CA GLY A 148 -4.23 24.52 3.85
C GLY A 148 -3.61 25.92 3.78
N VAL A 149 -2.59 26.12 2.94
CA VAL A 149 -2.01 27.46 2.70
C VAL A 149 -3.01 28.36 1.97
N SER A 150 -3.58 27.87 0.86
CA SER A 150 -4.50 28.66 0.02
C SER A 150 -5.79 29.08 0.73
N GLU A 151 -6.29 28.24 1.64
CA GLU A 151 -7.48 28.47 2.46
C GLU A 151 -7.17 29.35 3.69
N GLY A 152 -5.91 29.76 3.88
CA GLY A 152 -5.48 30.59 5.01
C GLY A 152 -5.42 29.84 6.35
N LEU A 153 -5.45 28.50 6.32
CA LEU A 153 -5.32 27.65 7.51
C LEU A 153 -3.86 27.53 7.96
N LEU A 154 -2.91 27.62 7.02
CA LEU A 154 -1.47 27.51 7.25
C LEU A 154 -0.75 28.81 6.86
N ALA A 155 0.45 29.02 7.42
CA ALA A 155 1.32 30.15 7.08
C ALA A 155 1.69 30.16 5.58
N ASP A 156 1.78 31.35 4.97
CA ASP A 156 2.03 31.50 3.51
C ASP A 156 3.43 31.02 3.07
N ASN A 157 4.36 30.95 4.00
CA ASN A 157 5.72 30.46 3.78
C ASN A 157 5.90 28.98 4.12
N THR A 158 4.81 28.24 4.37
CA THR A 158 4.85 26.79 4.60
C THR A 158 5.46 26.07 3.39
N ASN A 159 6.55 25.34 3.60
CA ASN A 159 7.14 24.52 2.56
C ASN A 159 6.38 23.18 2.44
N ALA A 160 5.39 23.13 1.53
CA ALA A 160 4.52 21.96 1.35
C ALA A 160 5.28 20.66 1.07
N ALA A 161 6.35 20.70 0.27
CA ALA A 161 7.16 19.52 -0.05
C ALA A 161 7.90 18.98 1.19
N ALA A 162 8.45 19.86 2.03
CA ALA A 162 9.12 19.46 3.27
C ALA A 162 8.13 18.86 4.27
N VAL A 163 6.97 19.49 4.44
CA VAL A 163 5.89 18.99 5.30
C VAL A 163 5.40 17.63 4.82
N ALA A 164 5.15 17.48 3.52
CA ALA A 164 4.72 16.22 2.96
C ALA A 164 5.75 15.10 3.16
N THR A 165 7.05 15.43 3.11
CA THR A 165 8.12 14.47 3.41
C THR A 165 8.08 13.98 4.85
N VAL A 166 7.73 14.84 5.82
CA VAL A 166 7.56 14.44 7.24
C VAL A 166 6.42 13.44 7.38
N PHE A 167 5.25 13.76 6.83
CA PHE A 167 4.08 12.87 6.95
C PHE A 167 4.22 11.58 6.13
N ASP A 168 4.77 11.64 4.92
CA ASP A 168 5.04 10.47 4.08
C ASP A 168 6.06 9.54 4.72
N SER A 169 7.14 10.07 5.29
CA SER A 169 8.13 9.24 6.00
C SER A 169 7.55 8.57 7.24
N PHE A 170 6.71 9.29 8.00
CA PHE A 170 5.97 8.70 9.13
C PHE A 170 5.03 7.58 8.67
N LEU A 171 4.22 7.84 7.62
CA LEU A 171 3.29 6.86 7.04
C LEU A 171 4.02 5.58 6.57
N GLN A 172 5.19 5.72 5.96
CA GLN A 172 6.03 4.58 5.59
C GLN A 172 6.59 3.85 6.81
N GLY A 173 7.00 4.59 7.86
CA GLY A 173 7.49 4.03 9.11
C GLY A 173 6.48 3.13 9.84
N ILE A 174 5.18 3.43 9.72
CA ILE A 174 4.10 2.58 10.27
C ILE A 174 4.21 1.14 9.78
N SER A 175 4.66 0.91 8.53
CA SER A 175 4.79 -0.45 7.99
C SER A 175 5.78 -1.31 8.77
N ILE A 176 6.85 -0.71 9.30
CA ILE A 176 7.82 -1.42 10.14
C ILE A 176 7.25 -1.64 11.53
N LEU A 177 6.67 -0.60 12.14
CA LEU A 177 6.06 -0.70 13.47
C LEU A 177 4.96 -1.78 13.53
N ALA A 178 4.15 -1.87 12.48
CA ALA A 178 3.11 -2.90 12.36
C ALA A 178 3.71 -4.32 12.27
N ARG A 179 4.88 -4.49 11.63
CA ARG A 179 5.59 -5.77 11.55
C ARG A 179 6.32 -6.14 12.84
N ASP A 180 6.68 -5.14 13.64
CA ASP A 180 7.22 -5.30 14.99
C ASP A 180 6.12 -5.51 16.05
N ASP A 181 4.87 -5.74 15.61
CA ASP A 181 3.68 -5.88 16.47
C ASP A 181 3.51 -4.72 17.46
N THR A 182 3.91 -3.52 17.06
CA THR A 182 3.68 -2.31 17.87
C THR A 182 2.16 -2.11 18.02
N PRO A 183 1.65 -1.94 19.25
CA PRO A 183 0.22 -1.79 19.45
C PRO A 183 -0.35 -0.58 18.71
N ILE A 184 -1.53 -0.74 18.09
CA ILE A 184 -2.16 0.31 17.28
C ILE A 184 -2.41 1.58 18.09
N GLU A 185 -2.70 1.48 19.39
CA GLU A 185 -2.86 2.63 20.28
C GLU A 185 -1.57 3.45 20.41
N SER A 186 -0.40 2.82 20.32
CA SER A 186 0.90 3.51 20.35
C SER A 186 1.12 4.28 19.05
N ILE A 187 0.76 3.68 17.91
CA ILE A 187 0.83 4.32 16.59
C ILE A 187 -0.19 5.46 16.48
N ASP A 188 -1.41 5.28 17.00
CA ASP A 188 -2.47 6.28 17.01
C ASP A 188 -2.12 7.49 17.89
N ALA A 189 -1.48 7.24 19.03
CA ALA A 189 -0.88 8.29 19.86
C ALA A 189 0.26 9.02 19.12
N ALA A 190 1.12 8.29 18.40
CA ALA A 190 2.17 8.88 17.58
C ALA A 190 1.61 9.73 16.42
N ILE A 191 0.51 9.31 15.79
CA ILE A 191 -0.23 10.12 14.80
C ILE A 191 -0.68 11.43 15.43
N THR A 192 -1.24 11.37 16.64
CA THR A 192 -1.66 12.58 17.36
C THR A 192 -0.46 13.52 17.62
N GLN A 193 0.73 12.98 17.92
CA GLN A 193 1.94 13.79 18.08
C GLN A 193 2.43 14.38 16.76
N VAL A 194 2.49 13.61 15.67
CA VAL A 194 2.97 14.12 14.38
C VAL A 194 2.02 15.18 13.82
N MET A 195 0.71 15.07 14.05
CA MET A 195 -0.26 16.10 13.64
C MET A 195 -0.04 17.44 14.33
N ARG A 196 0.64 17.50 15.48
CA ARG A 196 1.04 18.79 16.08
C ARG A 196 1.97 19.59 15.18
N THR A 197 2.72 18.94 14.29
CA THR A 197 3.55 19.65 13.31
C THR A 197 2.70 20.50 12.37
N TRP A 198 1.50 20.04 12.00
CA TRP A 198 0.51 20.84 11.27
C TRP A 198 0.08 22.05 12.10
N ASP A 199 -0.28 21.82 13.37
CA ASP A 199 -0.82 22.84 14.25
C ASP A 199 0.19 23.96 14.53
N LEU A 200 1.49 23.65 14.55
CA LEU A 200 2.57 24.65 14.67
C LEU A 200 2.68 25.59 13.47
N MET A 201 2.19 25.17 12.30
CA MET A 201 2.19 25.97 11.07
C MET A 201 0.87 26.69 10.85
N ALA A 202 -0.13 26.46 11.71
CA ALA A 202 -1.45 27.06 11.57
C ALA A 202 -1.39 28.57 11.79
N LYS A 203 -2.12 29.33 10.97
CA LYS A 203 -2.29 30.77 11.19
C LYS A 203 -3.10 31.00 12.47
N SER A 204 -2.62 31.91 13.30
CA SER A 204 -3.32 32.37 14.52
C SER A 204 -4.52 33.23 14.19
#